data_AF-A0A1F5X146-F1
#
_entry.id   AF-A0A1F5X146-F1
#
_cell.length_a   1.000
_cell.length_b   1.000
_cell.length_c   1.000
_cell.angle_alpha   90.00
_cell.angle_beta   90.00
_cell.angle_gamma   90.00
#
_symmetry.space_group_name_H-M   'P 1'
#
loop_
_entity.id
_entity.type
_entity.pdbx_description
1 polymer ?
#
loop_
_entity_poly.entity_id
_entity_poly.type
_entity_poly.pdbx_seq_one_letter_code
_entity_poly.pdbx_strand_id
1 'polypeptide(L)'
;MRTVIRKIPAKTTTSYQCSRCRTKYRSKAKALQCEAQITEEKVFKIGERVTWREPRHCQSYDKSYKLDGKVRKILGPTLPDEEYNLKWLGGRLSGKHIFMYEVSWRCPHCKEIQDGRYYSLELGKIKTR
;
A
#
# COMPACT_ATOMS: atom_id res chain seq x y z
N MET A 1 -33.92 -12.85 44.36
CA MET A 1 -33.81 -11.57 43.62
C MET A 1 -33.29 -11.88 42.22
N ARG A 2 -34.06 -11.60 41.15
CA ARG A 2 -33.66 -11.90 39.76
C ARG A 2 -32.99 -10.67 39.15
N THR A 3 -31.69 -10.78 38.87
CA THR A 3 -30.90 -9.72 38.24
C THR A 3 -31.30 -9.56 36.78
N VAL A 4 -32.04 -8.50 36.46
CA VAL A 4 -32.40 -8.17 35.07
C VAL A 4 -31.18 -7.55 34.39
N ILE A 5 -30.42 -8.37 33.67
CA ILE A 5 -29.30 -7.89 32.85
C ILE A 5 -29.88 -7.26 31.58
N ARG A 6 -29.99 -5.92 31.57
CA ARG A 6 -30.34 -5.15 30.37
C ARG A 6 -29.23 -5.34 29.32
N LYS A 7 -29.44 -6.23 28.34
CA LYS A 7 -28.60 -6.30 27.14
C LYS A 7 -28.85 -5.04 26.30
N ILE A 8 -27.87 -4.14 26.28
CA ILE A 8 -27.86 -2.99 25.36
C ILE A 8 -27.74 -3.56 23.94
N PRO A 9 -28.67 -3.29 23.02
CA PRO A 9 -28.58 -3.82 21.66
C PRO A 9 -27.30 -3.31 20.99
N ALA A 10 -26.53 -4.23 20.42
CA ALA A 10 -25.32 -3.90 19.68
C ALA A 10 -25.68 -2.90 18.57
N LYS A 11 -25.08 -1.71 18.61
CA LYS A 11 -25.31 -0.66 17.62
C LYS A 11 -24.80 -1.17 16.27
N THR A 12 -25.70 -1.57 15.38
CA THR A 12 -25.36 -2.01 14.02
C THR A 12 -24.82 -0.82 13.25
N THR A 13 -23.50 -0.69 13.21
CA THR A 13 -22.86 0.42 12.48
C THR A 13 -22.78 0.02 11.02
N THR A 14 -23.76 0.43 10.20
CA THR A 14 -23.71 0.21 8.75
C THR A 14 -22.48 0.93 8.20
N SER A 15 -21.48 0.14 7.76
CA SER A 15 -20.28 0.66 7.11
C SER A 15 -20.36 0.38 5.62
N TYR A 16 -20.03 1.37 4.81
CA TYR A 16 -20.02 1.28 3.36
C TYR A 16 -18.58 1.06 2.91
N GLN A 17 -18.34 0.07 2.06
CA GLN A 17 -16.99 -0.30 1.65
C GLN A 17 -16.80 0.00 0.16
N CYS A 18 -15.69 0.65 -0.19
CA CYS A 18 -15.27 0.80 -1.58
C CYS A 18 -14.91 -0.57 -2.16
N SER A 19 -15.52 -0.95 -3.27
CA SER A 19 -15.24 -2.19 -4.01
C SER A 19 -13.81 -2.27 -4.55
N ARG A 20 -13.18 -1.12 -4.83
CA ARG A 20 -11.81 -1.04 -5.37
C ARG A 20 -10.76 -1.19 -4.27
N CYS A 21 -10.68 -0.25 -3.33
CA CYS A 21 -9.65 -0.25 -2.28
C CYS A 21 -10.06 -0.90 -0.96
N ARG A 22 -11.31 -1.35 -0.82
CA ARG A 22 -11.83 -1.95 0.41
C ARG A 22 -11.82 -1.02 1.64
N THR A 23 -11.58 0.28 1.44
CA THR A 23 -11.69 1.29 2.50
C THR A 23 -13.14 1.40 2.97
N LYS A 24 -13.33 1.43 4.29
CA LYS A 24 -14.64 1.56 4.93
C LYS A 24 -14.96 3.03 5.23
N TYR A 25 -16.18 3.42 4.90
CA TYR A 25 -16.74 4.74 5.08
C TYR A 25 -18.02 4.69 5.92
N ARG A 26 -18.29 5.78 6.65
CA ARG A 26 -19.52 5.94 7.42
C ARG A 26 -20.74 6.26 6.55
N SER A 27 -20.55 6.76 5.33
CA SER A 27 -21.64 7.15 4.43
C SER A 27 -21.48 6.52 3.04
N LYS A 28 -22.62 6.14 2.44
CA LYS A 28 -22.70 5.60 1.08
C LYS A 28 -22.12 6.56 0.05
N ALA A 29 -22.44 7.85 0.18
CA ALA A 29 -21.94 8.90 -0.71
C ALA A 29 -20.41 8.96 -0.74
N LYS A 30 -19.73 8.86 0.42
CA LYS A 30 -18.26 8.85 0.47
C LYS A 30 -17.66 7.60 -0.16
N ALA A 31 -18.28 6.43 0.05
CA ALA A 31 -17.84 5.20 -0.60
C ALA A 31 -17.95 5.31 -2.13
N LEU A 32 -19.06 5.80 -2.65
CA LEU A 32 -19.27 6.03 -4.09
C LEU A 32 -18.30 7.08 -4.66
N GLN A 33 -18.05 8.16 -3.92
CA GLN A 33 -17.06 9.17 -4.30
C GLN A 33 -15.66 8.58 -4.39
N CYS A 34 -15.30 7.69 -3.47
CA CYS A 34 -14.03 6.97 -3.52
C CYS A 34 -13.99 6.03 -4.73
N GLU A 35 -15.02 5.21 -4.95
CA GLU A 35 -15.11 4.30 -6.10
C GLU A 35 -15.01 5.02 -7.45
N ALA A 36 -15.58 6.22 -7.55
CA ALA A 36 -15.51 7.05 -8.75
C ALA A 36 -14.12 7.61 -9.03
N GLN A 37 -13.18 7.58 -8.07
CA GLN A 37 -11.82 8.06 -8.29
C GLN A 37 -11.05 7.17 -9.26
N ILE A 38 -10.15 7.81 -10.01
CA ILE A 38 -9.28 7.15 -10.98
C ILE A 38 -8.41 6.12 -10.26
N THR A 39 -8.34 4.94 -10.87
CA THR A 39 -7.40 3.89 -10.47
C THR A 39 -6.18 3.96 -11.35
N GLU A 40 -5.02 4.02 -10.71
CA GLU A 40 -3.73 3.97 -11.38
C GLU A 40 -3.61 2.68 -12.19
N GLU A 41 -2.96 2.75 -13.35
CA GLU A 41 -2.67 1.56 -14.12
C GLU A 41 -1.63 0.68 -13.41
N LYS A 42 -1.81 -0.63 -13.52
CA LYS A 42 -0.87 -1.59 -12.95
C LYS A 42 0.44 -1.58 -13.75
N VAL A 43 1.49 -1.01 -13.15
CA VAL A 43 2.81 -0.81 -13.79
C VAL A 43 3.68 -2.08 -13.80
N PHE A 44 3.59 -2.90 -12.74
CA PHE A 44 4.46 -4.06 -12.52
C PHE A 44 3.69 -5.39 -12.47
N LYS A 45 4.39 -6.48 -12.81
CA LYS A 45 3.89 -7.85 -12.72
C LYS A 45 4.55 -8.62 -11.58
N ILE A 46 3.89 -9.66 -11.09
CA ILE A 46 4.49 -10.59 -10.13
C ILE A 46 5.70 -11.26 -10.79
N GLY A 47 6.80 -11.36 -10.07
CA GLY A 47 8.09 -11.86 -10.53
C GLY A 47 8.99 -10.81 -11.20
N GLU A 48 8.46 -9.62 -11.52
CA GLU A 48 9.22 -8.55 -12.15
C GLU A 48 10.29 -8.00 -11.21
N ARG A 49 11.48 -7.74 -11.76
CA ARG A 49 12.62 -7.19 -11.02
C ARG A 49 12.48 -5.67 -10.95
N VAL A 50 12.54 -5.14 -9.73
CA VAL A 50 12.33 -3.72 -9.45
C VAL A 50 13.45 -3.18 -8.57
N THR A 51 13.71 -1.88 -8.70
CA THR A 51 14.61 -1.15 -7.80
C THR A 51 13.84 -0.07 -7.06
N TRP A 52 14.23 0.24 -5.83
CA TRP A 52 13.69 1.38 -5.10
C TRP A 52 14.44 2.65 -5.51
N ARG A 53 13.72 3.76 -5.68
CA ARG A 53 14.34 5.04 -6.08
C ARG A 53 15.30 5.59 -5.03
N GLU A 54 14.99 5.38 -3.76
CA GLU A 54 15.82 5.84 -2.63
C GLU A 54 16.81 4.75 -2.15
N PRO A 55 17.93 5.13 -1.52
CA PRO A 55 18.79 4.14 -0.87
C PRO A 55 18.11 3.54 0.36
N ARG A 56 18.25 2.22 0.52
CA ARG A 56 17.93 1.51 1.76
C ARG A 56 19.15 1.48 2.66
N HIS A 57 18.92 1.43 3.96
CA HIS A 57 19.99 1.34 4.94
C HIS A 57 20.03 -0.06 5.57
N CYS A 58 21.21 -0.65 5.66
CA CYS A 58 21.46 -1.90 6.38
C CYS A 58 21.96 -1.58 7.80
N GLN A 59 21.13 -1.81 8.81
CA GLN A 59 21.46 -1.53 10.21
C GLN A 59 22.66 -2.35 10.73
N SER A 60 22.79 -3.61 10.31
CA SER A 60 23.85 -4.49 10.82
C SER A 60 25.26 -4.11 10.38
N TYR A 61 25.39 -3.39 9.26
CA TYR A 61 26.69 -3.02 8.67
C TYR A 61 26.85 -1.51 8.48
N ASP A 62 25.88 -0.72 8.94
CA ASP A 62 25.80 0.74 8.79
C ASP A 62 26.10 1.21 7.35
N LYS A 63 25.53 0.49 6.36
CA LYS A 63 25.77 0.75 4.93
C LYS A 63 24.48 0.95 4.16
N SER A 64 24.49 1.96 3.32
CA SER A 64 23.40 2.24 2.39
C SER A 64 23.58 1.44 1.10
N TYR A 65 22.49 0.90 0.56
CA TYR A 65 22.45 0.11 -0.66
C TYR A 65 21.20 0.43 -1.49
N LYS A 66 21.27 0.20 -2.80
CA LYS A 66 20.08 0.25 -3.65
C LYS A 66 19.36 -1.08 -3.58
N LEU A 67 18.05 -1.03 -3.34
CA LEU A 67 17.22 -2.22 -3.35
C LEU A 67 17.17 -2.77 -4.78
N ASP A 68 17.48 -4.05 -4.93
CA ASP A 68 17.21 -4.86 -6.12
C ASP A 68 16.41 -6.07 -5.64
N GLY A 69 15.13 -6.09 -6.00
CA GLY A 69 14.17 -7.05 -5.50
C GLY A 69 13.24 -7.54 -6.59
N LYS A 70 12.38 -8.49 -6.23
CA LYS A 70 11.32 -9.03 -7.09
C LYS A 70 9.96 -8.78 -6.47
N VAL A 71 9.01 -8.37 -7.29
CA VAL A 71 7.60 -8.27 -6.88
C VAL A 71 7.08 -9.66 -6.55
N ARG A 72 6.72 -9.92 -5.30
CA ARG A 72 6.10 -11.19 -4.89
C ARG A 72 4.59 -11.17 -5.03
N LYS A 73 3.95 -10.06 -4.66
CA LYS A 73 2.49 -9.94 -4.67
C LYS A 73 2.07 -8.53 -5.07
N ILE A 74 0.85 -8.44 -5.57
CA ILE A 74 0.17 -7.17 -5.83
C ILE A 74 -1.00 -7.14 -4.87
N LEU A 75 -0.92 -6.26 -3.87
CA LEU A 75 -1.94 -6.15 -2.82
C LEU A 75 -3.22 -5.51 -3.35
N GLY A 76 -3.12 -4.77 -4.46
CA GLY A 76 -4.22 -4.14 -5.17
C GLY A 76 -4.23 -2.63 -5.00
N PRO A 77 -5.26 -1.96 -5.53
CA PRO A 77 -5.43 -0.54 -5.34
C PRO A 77 -5.71 -0.25 -3.86
N THR A 78 -4.92 0.63 -3.26
CA THR A 78 -5.15 1.20 -1.93
C THR A 78 -5.20 2.71 -2.04
N LEU A 79 -5.68 3.38 -0.99
CA LEU A 79 -5.44 4.81 -0.86
C LEU A 79 -3.97 5.03 -0.48
N PRO A 80 -3.30 6.02 -1.09
CA PRO A 80 -1.96 6.41 -0.67
C PRO A 80 -1.98 6.93 0.75
N ASP A 81 -0.90 6.69 1.49
CA ASP A 81 -0.65 7.40 2.73
C ASP A 81 -0.28 8.88 2.47
N GLU A 82 -0.24 9.64 3.56
CA GLU A 82 0.03 11.07 3.54
C GLU A 82 1.43 11.38 2.99
N GLU A 83 2.44 10.59 3.39
CA GLU A 83 3.82 10.76 2.93
C GLU A 83 3.90 10.59 1.40
N TYR A 84 3.32 9.53 0.86
CA TYR A 84 3.30 9.28 -0.57
C TYR A 84 2.52 10.36 -1.33
N ASN A 85 1.37 10.79 -0.80
CA ASN A 85 0.58 11.84 -1.43
C ASN A 85 1.35 13.17 -1.51
N LEU A 86 2.09 13.53 -0.45
CA LEU A 86 2.90 14.75 -0.44
C LEU A 86 4.13 14.62 -1.34
N LYS A 87 4.88 13.54 -1.19
CA LYS A 87 6.19 13.34 -1.82
C LYS A 87 6.11 13.02 -3.30
N TRP A 88 5.13 12.20 -3.72
CA TRP A 88 5.05 11.68 -5.08
C TRP A 88 3.85 12.22 -5.88
N LEU A 89 2.75 12.58 -5.21
CA LEU A 89 1.54 13.10 -5.87
C LEU A 89 1.38 14.62 -5.75
N GLY A 90 2.33 15.31 -5.10
CA GLY A 90 2.33 16.77 -4.95
C GLY A 90 1.12 17.32 -4.20
N GLY A 91 0.52 16.52 -3.31
CA GLY A 91 -0.66 16.90 -2.51
C GLY A 91 -1.96 17.07 -3.29
N ARG A 92 -1.98 16.81 -4.60
CA ARG A 92 -3.12 17.12 -5.49
C ARG A 92 -4.12 15.96 -5.67
N LEU A 93 -3.78 14.75 -5.24
CA LEU A 93 -4.51 13.52 -5.61
C LEU A 93 -5.02 12.74 -4.39
N SER A 94 -5.61 13.45 -3.43
CA SER A 94 -6.33 12.84 -2.33
C SER A 94 -7.49 11.99 -2.87
N GLY A 95 -7.35 10.67 -2.80
CA GLY A 95 -8.41 9.72 -3.16
C GLY A 95 -8.14 8.87 -4.41
N LYS A 96 -7.04 9.05 -5.15
CA LYS A 96 -6.71 8.11 -6.22
C LYS A 96 -6.38 6.72 -5.66
N HIS A 97 -6.81 5.71 -6.39
CA HIS A 97 -6.52 4.33 -6.08
C HIS A 97 -5.17 3.93 -6.68
N ILE A 98 -4.18 3.65 -5.85
CA ILE A 98 -2.80 3.38 -6.28
C ILE A 98 -2.44 1.94 -5.98
N PHE A 99 -1.77 1.28 -6.91
CA PHE A 99 -1.38 -0.10 -6.72
C PHE A 99 -0.22 -0.21 -5.73
N MET A 100 -0.42 -1.04 -4.71
CA MET A 100 0.62 -1.42 -3.77
C MET A 100 1.18 -2.81 -4.11
N TYR A 101 2.49 -2.92 -4.07
CA TYR A 101 3.28 -4.10 -4.43
C TYR A 101 4.05 -4.58 -3.20
N GLU A 102 4.08 -5.89 -2.99
CA GLU A 102 4.96 -6.53 -2.02
C GLU A 102 6.22 -6.97 -2.76
N VAL A 103 7.37 -6.45 -2.37
CA VAL A 103 8.66 -6.73 -3.00
C VAL A 103 9.55 -7.42 -1.98
N SER A 104 10.22 -8.47 -2.43
CA SER A 104 11.21 -9.19 -1.66
C SER A 104 12.59 -8.94 -2.23
N TRP A 105 13.55 -8.65 -1.35
CA TRP A 105 14.94 -8.42 -1.75
C TRP A 105 15.88 -9.05 -0.73
N ARG A 106 17.12 -9.27 -1.16
CA ARG A 106 18.19 -9.72 -0.28
C ARG A 106 19.12 -8.55 -0.02
N CYS A 107 19.39 -8.24 1.25
CA CYS A 107 20.37 -7.22 1.58
C CYS A 107 21.76 -7.65 1.05
N PRO A 108 22.48 -6.80 0.31
CA PRO A 108 23.78 -7.15 -0.22
C PRO A 108 24.85 -7.29 0.87
N HIS A 109 24.66 -6.69 2.05
CA HIS A 109 25.59 -6.70 3.17
C HIS A 109 25.31 -7.86 4.14
N CYS A 110 24.17 -7.85 4.85
CA CYS A 110 23.83 -8.90 5.82
C CYS A 110 23.25 -10.18 5.20
N LYS A 111 22.96 -10.18 3.89
CA LYS A 111 22.40 -11.34 3.16
C LYS A 111 21.03 -11.82 3.64
N GLU A 112 20.39 -11.11 4.57
CA GLU A 112 19.03 -11.38 5.00
C GLU A 112 18.03 -11.06 3.89
N ILE A 113 16.96 -11.86 3.84
CA ILE A 113 15.82 -11.63 2.96
C ILE A 113 14.86 -10.71 3.70
N GLN A 114 14.44 -9.66 3.04
CA GLN A 114 13.53 -8.65 3.55
C GLN A 114 12.36 -8.51 2.59
N ASP A 115 11.18 -8.24 3.14
CA ASP A 115 9.96 -7.99 2.39
C ASP A 115 9.40 -6.62 2.76
N GLY A 116 8.82 -5.93 1.78
CA GLY A 116 8.39 -4.54 1.94
C GLY A 116 7.24 -4.20 1.01
N ARG A 117 6.42 -3.24 1.41
CA ARG A 117 5.23 -2.80 0.68
C ARG A 117 5.43 -1.42 0.12
N TYR A 118 5.14 -1.28 -1.16
CA TYR A 118 5.67 -0.23 -2.01
C TYR A 118 4.66 0.21 -3.04
N TYR A 119 4.56 1.51 -3.27
CA TYR A 119 3.74 2.04 -4.34
C TYR A 119 4.52 2.07 -5.67
N SER A 120 3.79 2.22 -6.76
CA SER A 120 4.34 2.21 -8.11
C SER A 120 5.42 3.27 -8.36
N LEU A 121 5.23 4.52 -7.88
CA LEU A 121 6.16 5.61 -8.15
C LEU A 121 7.48 5.50 -7.38
N GLU A 122 7.47 4.79 -6.24
CA GLU A 122 8.69 4.53 -5.46
C GLU A 122 9.60 3.49 -6.13
N LEU A 123 9.02 2.69 -7.02
CA LEU A 123 9.71 1.63 -7.73
C LEU A 123 10.17 2.11 -9.12
N GLY A 124 11.35 1.65 -9.52
CA GLY A 124 11.92 1.79 -10.85
C GLY A 124 11.99 0.45 -11.55
N LYS A 125 11.76 0.44 -12.87
CA LYS A 125 12.01 -0.74 -13.71
C LYS A 125 13.51 -0.91 -13.89
N ILE A 126 14.02 -2.11 -13.59
CA ILE A 126 15.36 -2.49 -13.99
C ILE A 126 15.26 -2.91 -15.46
N LYS A 127 15.71 -2.06 -16.37
CA LYS A 127 15.85 -2.45 -17.78
C LYS A 127 16.86 -3.60 -17.84
N THR A 128 16.37 -4.80 -18.05
CA THR A 128 17.22 -5.94 -18.43
C THR A 128 17.62 -5.67 -19.87
N ARG A 129 18.91 -5.41 -20.08
CA ARG A 129 19.51 -5.19 -21.40
C ARG A 129 19.71 -6.53 -22.10
#